data_AF-A0A7V8Z8M6-F1
#
_entry.id   AF-A0A7V8Z8M6-F1
#
_cell.length_a   1.000
_cell.length_b   1.000
_cell.length_c   1.000
_cell.angle_alpha   90.00
_cell.angle_beta   90.00
_cell.angle_gamma   90.00
#
_symmetry.space_group_name_H-M   'P 1'
#
loop_
_entity.id
_entity.type
_entity.pdbx_description
1 polymer ?
#
loop_
_entity_poly.entity_id
_entity_poly.type
_entity_poly.pdbx_seq_one_letter_code
_entity_poly.pdbx_strand_id
1 'polypeptide(L)'
;MKLSLVVILLSTFQFVSAQTSNPALTKVDRIRLAEAFRIGDELGDRVWKHWRNAPFAVLLVTPEYEFLIRHPQPSADFSPLGYDRTLKSNVFFRKRTQRTDLLAAMPAIKGSSISTIVVGTAENTSARASTPWVVSLLHEHFHQLQSSQSNYYAEVNGLNLSRGDQSGMWMLNFAFPYRSAEVQERFAALSRLLLDTLEASGQANFSNQLAAYLEARRAFEQTLSPDDYRYFSFQLWQEGIARYTEYKIAQLASAQYKPAAKFRALEDFTLFEQAARATRERIYDQLRTMKLGDAGRTAFYPFGAAEGLLLDRINPRWRERYFVEKFDLGRYLRAANSSRRGRGE
;
A
#
# COMPACT_ATOMS: atom_id res chain seq x y z
N MET A 1 -12.43 7.54 -88.46
CA MET A 1 -11.72 8.20 -87.33
C MET A 1 -12.70 8.40 -86.19
N LYS A 2 -12.60 7.62 -85.11
CA LYS A 2 -13.40 7.79 -83.88
C LYS A 2 -12.49 8.47 -82.84
N LEU A 3 -12.84 9.68 -82.41
CA LEU A 3 -12.21 10.35 -81.28
C LEU A 3 -12.77 9.74 -79.99
N SER A 4 -11.90 9.11 -79.18
CA SER A 4 -12.23 8.68 -77.82
C SER A 4 -11.94 9.83 -76.86
N LEU A 5 -12.98 10.29 -76.15
CA LEU A 5 -12.90 11.27 -75.08
C LEU A 5 -12.41 10.57 -73.80
N VAL A 6 -11.21 10.90 -73.32
CA VAL A 6 -10.69 10.45 -72.03
C VAL A 6 -11.12 11.45 -70.97
N VAL A 7 -12.01 11.04 -70.07
CA VAL A 7 -12.39 11.80 -68.88
C VAL A 7 -11.42 11.43 -67.75
N ILE A 8 -10.57 12.38 -67.36
CA ILE A 8 -9.69 12.25 -66.19
C ILE A 8 -10.49 12.64 -64.95
N LEU A 9 -10.84 11.65 -64.13
CA LEU A 9 -11.44 11.88 -62.81
C LEU A 9 -10.32 12.30 -61.83
N LEU A 10 -10.29 13.58 -61.45
CA LEU A 10 -9.46 14.07 -60.35
C LEU A 10 -10.12 13.70 -59.01
N SER A 11 -9.66 12.61 -58.41
CA SER A 11 -10.00 12.24 -57.03
C SER A 11 -9.28 13.15 -56.04
N THR A 12 -9.98 14.13 -55.48
CA THR A 12 -9.49 14.92 -54.35
C THR A 12 -9.44 14.05 -53.10
N PHE A 13 -8.25 13.62 -52.69
CA PHE A 13 -8.03 13.02 -51.38
C PHE A 13 -8.23 14.11 -50.31
N GLN A 14 -9.38 14.09 -49.62
CA GLN A 14 -9.53 14.84 -48.38
C GLN A 14 -8.71 14.15 -47.30
N PHE A 15 -7.58 14.76 -46.92
CA PHE A 15 -6.89 14.42 -45.68
C PHE A 15 -7.80 14.83 -44.52
N VAL A 16 -8.59 13.88 -44.01
CA VAL A 16 -9.20 14.01 -42.69
C VAL A 16 -8.05 14.04 -41.70
N SER A 17 -7.66 15.23 -41.25
CA SER A 17 -6.82 15.35 -40.05
C SER A 17 -7.62 14.74 -38.90
N ALA A 18 -7.24 13.53 -38.49
CA ALA A 18 -7.71 12.97 -37.24
C ALA A 18 -7.32 13.94 -36.14
N GLN A 19 -8.29 14.69 -35.65
CA GLN A 19 -8.12 15.59 -34.52
C GLN A 19 -7.84 14.66 -33.32
N THR A 20 -6.57 14.41 -33.03
CA THR A 20 -6.17 13.64 -31.85
C THR A 20 -6.64 14.41 -30.64
N SER A 21 -7.76 14.00 -30.06
CA SER A 21 -8.26 14.53 -28.81
C SER A 21 -7.14 14.38 -27.77
N ASN A 22 -6.88 15.46 -27.02
CA ASN A 22 -5.91 15.41 -25.95
C ASN A 22 -6.30 14.28 -24.97
N PRO A 23 -5.33 13.50 -24.46
CA PRO A 23 -5.59 12.48 -23.46
C PRO A 23 -6.32 13.08 -22.26
N ALA A 24 -7.32 12.37 -21.74
CA ALA A 24 -8.13 12.87 -20.65
C ALA A 24 -8.29 11.81 -19.56
N LEU A 25 -8.12 12.23 -18.31
CA LEU A 25 -8.56 11.44 -17.17
C LEU A 25 -10.09 11.28 -17.22
N THR A 26 -10.58 10.09 -16.96
CA THR A 26 -12.04 9.89 -16.85
C THR A 26 -12.59 10.71 -15.69
N LYS A 27 -13.90 11.00 -15.71
CA LYS A 27 -14.56 11.67 -14.59
C LYS A 27 -14.48 10.82 -13.30
N VAL A 28 -14.60 9.50 -13.44
CA VAL A 28 -14.57 8.55 -12.32
C VAL A 28 -13.19 8.53 -11.66
N ASP A 29 -12.12 8.41 -12.44
CA ASP A 29 -10.76 8.38 -11.89
C ASP A 29 -10.41 9.69 -11.17
N ARG A 30 -10.84 10.83 -11.72
CA ARG A 30 -10.67 12.14 -11.06
C ARG A 30 -11.39 12.21 -9.71
N ILE A 31 -12.59 11.65 -9.62
CA ILE A 31 -13.35 11.61 -8.38
C ILE A 31 -12.69 10.68 -7.35
N ARG A 32 -12.22 9.50 -7.76
CA ARG A 32 -11.52 8.55 -6.87
C ARG A 32 -10.20 9.13 -6.34
N LEU A 33 -9.37 9.69 -7.22
CA LEU A 33 -8.11 10.35 -6.84
C LEU A 33 -8.36 11.54 -5.89
N ALA A 34 -9.32 12.41 -6.21
CA ALA A 34 -9.65 13.54 -5.35
C ALA A 34 -10.12 13.10 -3.96
N GLU A 35 -10.88 12.00 -3.87
CA GLU A 35 -11.30 11.48 -2.57
C GLU A 35 -10.12 10.91 -1.77
N ALA A 36 -9.23 10.14 -2.41
CA ALA A 36 -8.04 9.63 -1.74
C ALA A 36 -7.14 10.76 -1.21
N PHE A 37 -6.91 11.80 -2.02
CA PHE A 37 -6.19 13.01 -1.59
C PHE A 37 -6.85 13.68 -0.40
N ARG A 38 -8.18 13.83 -0.44
CA ARG A 38 -8.92 14.45 0.65
C ARG A 38 -8.84 13.65 1.95
N ILE A 39 -8.89 12.32 1.89
CA ILE A 39 -8.69 11.46 3.07
C ILE A 39 -7.28 11.60 3.61
N GLY A 40 -6.25 11.55 2.75
CA GLY A 40 -4.87 11.72 3.17
C GLY A 40 -4.63 13.07 3.86
N ASP A 41 -5.18 14.15 3.28
CA ASP A 41 -5.04 15.51 3.78
C ASP A 41 -5.81 15.74 5.11
N GLU A 42 -7.04 15.19 5.25
CA GLU A 42 -7.91 15.43 6.41
C GLU A 42 -7.68 14.44 7.58
N LEU A 43 -7.34 13.18 7.29
CA LEU A 43 -7.31 12.10 8.28
C LEU A 43 -5.92 11.50 8.51
N GLY A 44 -4.98 11.65 7.58
CA GLY A 44 -3.68 10.97 7.63
C GLY A 44 -2.95 11.19 8.96
N ASP A 45 -2.83 12.45 9.39
CA ASP A 45 -2.13 12.83 10.63
C ASP A 45 -2.72 12.21 11.91
N ARG A 46 -3.98 11.75 11.85
CA ARG A 46 -4.68 11.12 12.98
C ARG A 46 -4.39 9.62 13.09
N VAL A 47 -3.95 8.99 12.00
CA VAL A 47 -3.49 7.60 12.00
C VAL A 47 -1.99 7.56 12.27
N TRP A 48 -1.23 8.39 11.54
CA TRP A 48 0.23 8.50 11.62
C TRP A 48 0.66 9.95 11.68
N LYS A 49 1.49 10.30 12.68
CA LYS A 49 1.97 11.67 12.85
C LYS A 49 2.68 12.16 11.57
N HIS A 50 2.33 13.36 11.12
CA HIS A 50 2.92 14.02 9.94
C HIS A 50 2.68 13.31 8.60
N TRP A 51 1.73 12.40 8.51
CA TRP A 51 1.42 11.72 7.25
C TRP A 51 1.05 12.69 6.13
N ARG A 52 0.31 13.76 6.42
CA ARG A 52 -0.07 14.76 5.39
C ARG A 52 1.13 15.48 4.76
N ASN A 53 2.31 15.42 5.40
CA ASN A 53 3.54 16.03 4.90
C ASN A 53 4.31 15.09 3.97
N ALA A 54 3.95 13.80 3.91
CA ALA A 54 4.54 12.88 2.96
C ALA A 54 4.20 13.32 1.53
N PRO A 55 5.06 13.02 0.53
CA PRO A 55 4.69 13.18 -0.86
C PRO A 55 3.42 12.37 -1.14
N PHE A 56 2.45 12.97 -1.83
CA PHE A 56 1.27 12.25 -2.34
C PHE A 56 1.25 12.29 -3.87
N ALA A 57 2.40 11.99 -4.47
CA ALA A 57 2.58 11.93 -5.91
C ALA A 57 2.01 10.63 -6.48
N VAL A 58 1.22 10.71 -7.54
CA VAL A 58 0.54 9.56 -8.16
C VAL A 58 0.78 9.56 -9.67
N LEU A 59 1.13 8.39 -10.21
CA LEU A 59 1.16 8.07 -11.62
C LEU A 59 0.03 7.06 -11.90
N LEU A 60 -1.12 7.57 -12.36
CA LEU A 60 -2.26 6.73 -12.75
C LEU A 60 -2.00 6.12 -14.13
N VAL A 61 -2.04 4.80 -14.22
CA VAL A 61 -1.81 4.02 -15.45
C VAL A 61 -3.15 3.59 -16.06
N THR A 62 -3.47 4.14 -17.22
CA THR A 62 -4.61 3.73 -18.06
C THR A 62 -4.12 2.85 -19.22
N PRO A 63 -5.00 2.25 -20.04
CA PRO A 63 -4.55 1.38 -21.12
C PRO A 63 -3.65 2.07 -22.16
N GLU A 64 -3.86 3.35 -22.43
CA GLU A 64 -3.13 4.10 -23.46
C GLU A 64 -2.12 5.12 -22.90
N TYR A 65 -2.39 5.66 -21.71
CA TYR A 65 -1.64 6.79 -21.15
C TYR A 65 -1.34 6.61 -19.66
N GLU A 66 -0.37 7.37 -19.20
CA GLU A 66 -0.10 7.58 -17.79
C GLU A 66 -0.31 9.04 -17.44
N PHE A 67 -0.90 9.29 -16.28
CA PHE A 67 -1.16 10.64 -15.78
C PHE A 67 -0.42 10.85 -14.47
N LEU A 68 0.46 11.85 -14.43
CA LEU A 68 1.22 12.23 -13.25
C LEU A 68 0.54 13.41 -12.55
N ILE A 69 0.23 13.22 -11.27
CA ILE A 69 -0.54 14.15 -10.44
C ILE A 69 0.22 14.39 -9.13
N ARG A 70 0.20 15.65 -8.64
CA ARG A 70 0.86 16.10 -7.40
C ARG A 70 2.38 15.83 -7.31
N HIS A 71 3.04 15.48 -8.41
CA HIS A 71 4.50 15.35 -8.44
C HIS A 71 5.16 16.71 -8.77
N PRO A 72 6.10 17.21 -7.94
CA PRO A 72 6.65 18.56 -8.09
C PRO A 72 7.70 18.68 -9.20
N GLN A 73 8.28 17.56 -9.65
CA GLN A 73 9.37 17.53 -10.63
C GLN A 73 9.10 16.52 -11.74
N PRO A 74 8.11 16.75 -12.64
CA PRO A 74 7.88 15.88 -13.79
C PRO A 74 9.14 15.80 -14.69
N SER A 75 9.42 14.63 -15.24
CA SER A 75 10.52 14.44 -16.20
C SER A 75 10.14 14.92 -17.61
N ALA A 76 11.14 15.14 -18.47
CA ALA A 76 10.95 15.77 -19.78
C ALA A 76 10.07 14.99 -20.78
N ASP A 77 9.83 13.70 -20.53
CA ASP A 77 8.93 12.84 -21.32
C ASP A 77 7.44 13.04 -20.99
N PHE A 78 7.12 13.85 -19.98
CA PHE A 78 5.75 14.23 -19.65
C PHE A 78 5.32 15.53 -20.33
N SER A 79 4.18 15.50 -20.98
CA SER A 79 3.51 16.67 -21.53
C SER A 79 2.54 17.28 -20.50
N PRO A 80 2.46 18.61 -20.37
CA PRO A 80 1.47 19.24 -19.50
C PRO A 80 0.06 19.04 -20.08
N LEU A 81 -0.88 18.56 -19.25
CA LEU A 81 -2.31 18.55 -19.57
C LEU A 81 -3.00 19.83 -19.08
N GLY A 82 -2.46 20.45 -18.02
CA GLY A 82 -2.97 21.67 -17.40
C GLY A 82 -3.48 21.43 -15.97
N TYR A 83 -4.10 22.46 -15.38
CA TYR A 83 -4.60 22.41 -14.01
C TYR A 83 -5.99 21.75 -13.95
N ASP A 84 -6.11 20.64 -13.21
CA ASP A 84 -7.41 20.01 -12.94
C ASP A 84 -8.00 20.56 -11.63
N ARG A 85 -9.16 21.21 -11.73
CA ARG A 85 -9.84 21.84 -10.58
C ARG A 85 -10.37 20.85 -9.54
N THR A 86 -10.66 19.60 -9.95
CA THR A 86 -11.14 18.55 -9.04
C THR A 86 -9.98 18.00 -8.21
N LEU A 87 -8.83 17.79 -8.86
CA LEU A 87 -7.61 17.30 -8.22
C LEU A 87 -6.81 18.40 -7.51
N LYS A 88 -7.10 19.67 -7.84
CA LYS A 88 -6.37 20.86 -7.37
C LYS A 88 -4.86 20.75 -7.64
N SER A 89 -4.51 20.26 -8.82
CA SER A 89 -3.13 20.00 -9.21
C SER A 89 -2.96 20.21 -10.71
N ASN A 90 -1.75 20.59 -11.12
CA ASN A 90 -1.32 20.37 -12.49
C ASN A 90 -1.28 18.86 -12.75
N VAL A 91 -1.75 18.47 -13.92
CA VAL A 91 -1.70 17.10 -14.42
C VAL A 91 -0.76 17.08 -15.61
N PHE A 92 0.09 16.07 -15.64
CA PHE A 92 0.96 15.79 -16.77
C PHE A 92 0.64 14.40 -17.31
N PHE A 93 0.96 14.13 -18.56
CA PHE A 93 0.71 12.82 -19.14
C PHE A 93 1.83 12.37 -20.07
N ARG A 94 1.92 11.06 -20.27
CA ARG A 94 2.75 10.43 -21.30
C ARG A 94 2.07 9.16 -21.83
N LYS A 95 2.61 8.56 -22.88
CA LYS A 95 2.18 7.23 -23.34
C LYS A 95 2.48 6.19 -22.27
N ARG A 96 1.63 5.16 -22.15
CA ARG A 96 1.82 4.08 -21.17
C ARG A 96 3.16 3.36 -21.36
N THR A 97 3.87 3.19 -20.26
CA THR A 97 5.13 2.46 -20.08
C THR A 97 5.04 1.40 -18.97
N GLN A 98 4.10 1.56 -18.04
CA GLN A 98 3.88 0.71 -16.88
C GLN A 98 2.69 -0.25 -17.10
N ARG A 99 2.63 -1.29 -16.29
CA ARG A 99 1.50 -2.24 -16.29
C ARG A 99 0.25 -1.60 -15.70
N THR A 100 -0.90 -1.92 -16.25
CA THR A 100 -2.21 -1.38 -15.82
C THR A 100 -2.74 -1.98 -14.53
N ASP A 101 -2.14 -3.06 -14.04
CA ASP A 101 -2.54 -3.76 -12.81
C ASP A 101 -1.59 -3.48 -11.63
N LEU A 102 -0.62 -2.57 -11.83
CA LEU A 102 0.37 -2.23 -10.83
C LEU A 102 -0.28 -1.41 -9.70
N LEU A 103 0.21 -1.62 -8.48
CA LEU A 103 -0.07 -0.81 -7.30
C LEU A 103 1.18 -0.89 -6.41
N ALA A 104 2.00 0.16 -6.44
CA ALA A 104 3.23 0.24 -5.66
C ALA A 104 3.75 1.68 -5.58
N ALA A 105 4.34 2.06 -4.44
CA ALA A 105 5.10 3.29 -4.28
C ALA A 105 6.61 3.09 -4.53
N MET A 106 7.18 3.83 -5.50
CA MET A 106 8.61 3.76 -5.85
C MET A 106 9.09 5.06 -6.50
N PRO A 107 10.40 5.36 -6.55
CA PRO A 107 10.93 6.49 -7.32
C PRO A 107 10.80 6.25 -8.84
N ALA A 108 9.59 6.41 -9.36
CA ALA A 108 9.23 6.01 -10.73
C ALA A 108 9.53 7.06 -11.80
N ILE A 109 9.86 8.29 -11.41
CA ILE A 109 10.05 9.42 -12.32
C ILE A 109 11.54 9.68 -12.53
N LYS A 110 11.98 9.65 -13.79
CA LYS A 110 13.40 9.80 -14.16
C LYS A 110 13.95 11.12 -13.63
N GLY A 111 15.05 11.06 -12.89
CA GLY A 111 15.71 12.24 -12.31
C GLY A 111 15.03 12.80 -11.05
N SER A 112 14.07 12.07 -10.48
CA SER A 112 13.42 12.39 -9.21
C SER A 112 13.61 11.23 -8.23
N SER A 113 14.02 11.53 -7.00
CA SER A 113 14.02 10.56 -5.89
C SER A 113 12.70 10.51 -5.12
N ILE A 114 11.70 11.28 -5.56
CA ILE A 114 10.39 11.35 -4.89
C ILE A 114 9.65 10.05 -5.17
N SER A 115 9.34 9.32 -4.10
CA SER A 115 8.49 8.14 -4.17
C SER A 115 7.13 8.54 -4.78
N THR A 116 6.71 7.82 -5.80
CA THR A 116 5.49 8.04 -6.58
C THR A 116 4.68 6.76 -6.56
N ILE A 117 3.39 6.87 -6.24
CA ILE A 117 2.46 5.74 -6.33
C ILE A 117 2.18 5.49 -7.80
N VAL A 118 2.65 4.36 -8.34
CA VAL A 118 2.30 3.89 -9.67
C VAL A 118 1.11 2.96 -9.51
N VAL A 119 -0.02 3.31 -10.12
CA VAL A 119 -1.29 2.65 -9.84
C VAL A 119 -2.18 2.54 -11.08
N GLY A 120 -2.76 1.37 -11.30
CA GLY A 120 -3.81 1.15 -12.28
C GLY A 120 -5.16 1.80 -11.90
N THR A 121 -6.08 1.88 -12.85
CA THR A 121 -7.48 2.21 -12.53
C THR A 121 -8.10 1.13 -11.62
N ALA A 122 -9.20 1.46 -10.93
CA ALA A 122 -9.84 0.51 -10.00
C ALA A 122 -10.19 -0.82 -10.68
N GLU A 123 -10.69 -0.76 -11.91
CA GLU A 123 -11.12 -1.90 -12.72
C GLU A 123 -9.96 -2.83 -13.08
N ASN A 124 -8.74 -2.31 -13.18
CA ASN A 124 -7.55 -3.06 -13.59
C ASN A 124 -6.73 -3.60 -12.40
N THR A 125 -7.08 -3.21 -11.17
CA THR A 125 -6.41 -3.69 -9.95
C THR A 125 -7.29 -4.70 -9.20
N SER A 126 -6.72 -5.36 -8.19
CA SER A 126 -7.47 -6.30 -7.34
C SER A 126 -8.56 -5.63 -6.50
N ALA A 127 -8.53 -4.30 -6.35
CA ALA A 127 -9.51 -3.55 -5.59
C ALA A 127 -10.89 -3.48 -6.28
N ARG A 128 -10.94 -3.45 -7.62
CA ARG A 128 -12.11 -3.52 -8.51
C ARG A 128 -13.22 -2.46 -8.33
N ALA A 129 -13.27 -1.75 -7.20
CA ALA A 129 -14.31 -0.78 -6.86
C ALA A 129 -13.72 0.47 -6.18
N SER A 130 -14.49 1.57 -6.21
CA SER A 130 -14.07 2.90 -5.76
C SER A 130 -13.53 2.95 -4.33
N THR A 131 -14.29 2.48 -3.34
CA THR A 131 -13.89 2.59 -1.92
C THR A 131 -12.68 1.72 -1.58
N PRO A 132 -12.64 0.42 -1.95
CA PRO A 132 -11.43 -0.40 -1.77
C PRO A 132 -10.21 0.16 -2.51
N TRP A 133 -10.38 0.73 -3.70
CA TRP A 133 -9.27 1.32 -4.46
C TRP A 133 -8.71 2.57 -3.77
N VAL A 134 -9.58 3.45 -3.24
CA VAL A 134 -9.15 4.60 -2.45
C VAL A 134 -8.37 4.17 -1.20
N VAL A 135 -8.85 3.15 -0.49
CA VAL A 135 -8.15 2.61 0.69
C VAL A 135 -6.81 1.98 0.29
N SER A 136 -6.76 1.28 -0.84
CA SER A 136 -5.52 0.69 -1.38
C SER A 136 -4.53 1.77 -1.84
N LEU A 137 -5.00 2.90 -2.38
CA LEU A 137 -4.11 4.02 -2.70
C LEU A 137 -3.50 4.64 -1.42
N LEU A 138 -4.26 4.67 -0.32
CA LEU A 138 -3.75 5.14 0.97
C LEU A 138 -2.75 4.16 1.60
N HIS A 139 -2.80 2.87 1.27
CA HIS A 139 -1.71 1.93 1.59
C HIS A 139 -0.40 2.40 0.94
N GLU A 140 -0.43 2.68 -0.36
CA GLU A 140 0.77 3.14 -1.08
C GLU A 140 1.22 4.53 -0.62
N HIS A 141 0.30 5.41 -0.24
CA HIS A 141 0.64 6.69 0.36
C HIS A 141 1.32 6.52 1.73
N PHE A 142 1.02 5.46 2.47
CA PHE A 142 1.76 5.14 3.69
C PHE A 142 3.20 4.69 3.38
N HIS A 143 3.44 3.98 2.28
CA HIS A 143 4.81 3.71 1.82
C HIS A 143 5.56 4.99 1.42
N GLN A 144 4.89 5.99 0.84
CA GLN A 144 5.49 7.31 0.65
C GLN A 144 5.89 7.96 1.98
N LEU A 145 5.07 7.83 3.03
CA LEU A 145 5.44 8.30 4.37
C LEU A 145 6.66 7.54 4.93
N GLN A 146 6.68 6.21 4.86
CA GLN A 146 7.82 5.40 5.30
C GLN A 146 9.11 5.81 4.60
N SER A 147 9.08 5.89 3.26
CA SER A 147 10.26 6.22 2.45
C SER A 147 10.70 7.68 2.57
N SER A 148 9.79 8.59 2.96
CA SER A 148 10.12 10.00 3.23
C SER A 148 10.83 10.24 4.57
N GLN A 149 10.89 9.24 5.46
CA GLN A 149 11.57 9.41 6.75
C GLN A 149 13.07 9.65 6.55
N SER A 150 13.65 10.48 7.43
CA SER A 150 15.09 10.72 7.45
C SER A 150 15.85 9.41 7.57
N ASN A 151 16.91 9.27 6.76
CA ASN A 151 17.79 8.11 6.70
C ASN A 151 17.11 6.79 6.31
N TYR A 152 15.85 6.78 5.83
CA TYR A 152 15.14 5.54 5.47
C TYR A 152 16.00 4.62 4.59
N TYR A 153 16.46 5.13 3.44
CA TYR A 153 17.27 4.32 2.51
C TYR A 153 18.63 3.90 3.09
N ALA A 154 19.27 4.76 3.88
CA ALA A 154 20.54 4.44 4.54
C ALA A 154 20.37 3.32 5.58
N GLU A 155 19.31 3.38 6.39
CA GLU A 155 19.02 2.37 7.40
C GLU A 155 18.50 1.06 6.79
N VAL A 156 17.73 1.13 5.70
CA VAL A 156 17.35 -0.05 4.90
C VAL A 156 18.59 -0.75 4.34
N ASN A 157 19.54 0.01 3.78
CA ASN A 157 20.82 -0.54 3.33
C ASN A 157 21.62 -1.13 4.52
N GLY A 158 21.55 -0.49 5.69
CA GLY A 158 22.15 -0.97 6.93
C GLY A 158 21.62 -2.31 7.46
N LEU A 159 20.49 -2.81 6.94
CA LEU A 159 20.04 -4.18 7.20
C LEU A 159 21.00 -5.23 6.60
N ASN A 160 21.84 -4.83 5.63
CA ASN A 160 22.81 -5.66 4.92
C ASN A 160 22.17 -6.88 4.23
N LEU A 161 20.93 -6.73 3.76
CA LEU A 161 20.18 -7.81 3.10
C LEU A 161 20.23 -7.73 1.56
N SER A 162 20.64 -6.59 1.00
CA SER A 162 20.67 -6.39 -0.45
C SER A 162 21.75 -7.21 -1.15
N ARG A 163 22.84 -7.56 -0.44
CA ARG A 163 23.97 -8.35 -0.98
C ARG A 163 24.49 -7.82 -2.33
N GLY A 164 24.52 -6.49 -2.49
CA GLY A 164 24.97 -5.81 -3.71
C GLY A 164 23.85 -5.45 -4.69
N ASP A 165 22.61 -5.85 -4.44
CA ASP A 165 21.46 -5.42 -5.24
C ASP A 165 21.17 -3.93 -5.04
N GLN A 166 21.29 -3.17 -6.14
CA GLN A 166 21.01 -1.73 -6.19
C GLN A 166 19.61 -1.41 -6.74
N SER A 167 18.89 -2.41 -7.25
CA SER A 167 17.53 -2.26 -7.80
C SER A 167 16.44 -2.25 -6.73
N GLY A 168 16.74 -2.76 -5.53
CA GLY A 168 15.77 -2.96 -4.45
C GLY A 168 14.94 -4.24 -4.57
N MET A 169 15.14 -5.03 -5.64
CA MET A 169 14.43 -6.29 -5.87
C MET A 169 14.64 -7.34 -4.77
N TRP A 170 15.72 -7.25 -4.01
CA TRP A 170 15.95 -8.08 -2.83
C TRP A 170 14.77 -8.02 -1.85
N MET A 171 14.09 -6.88 -1.71
CA MET A 171 12.93 -6.76 -0.81
C MET A 171 11.79 -7.71 -1.24
N LEU A 172 11.68 -7.96 -2.54
CA LEU A 172 10.64 -8.81 -3.12
C LEU A 172 11.08 -10.27 -3.23
N ASN A 173 12.36 -10.49 -3.57
CA ASN A 173 12.91 -11.78 -3.99
C ASN A 173 13.94 -12.36 -3.00
N PHE A 174 14.02 -11.84 -1.77
CA PHE A 174 14.88 -12.38 -0.73
C PHE A 174 14.57 -13.87 -0.52
N ALA A 175 15.62 -14.68 -0.44
CA ALA A 175 15.54 -16.14 -0.33
C ALA A 175 15.19 -16.61 1.09
N PHE A 176 14.12 -16.07 1.67
CA PHE A 176 13.58 -16.52 2.95
C PHE A 176 13.14 -17.99 2.86
N PRO A 177 13.28 -18.81 3.92
CA PRO A 177 12.98 -20.24 3.90
C PRO A 177 11.46 -20.57 3.89
N TYR A 178 10.70 -19.98 2.96
CA TYR A 178 9.24 -20.14 2.82
C TYR A 178 8.79 -21.60 2.74
N ARG A 179 9.62 -22.49 2.18
CA ARG A 179 9.32 -23.91 1.96
C ARG A 179 9.91 -24.84 3.03
N SER A 180 10.64 -24.32 4.03
CA SER A 180 11.12 -25.13 5.15
C SER A 180 9.93 -25.66 5.95
N ALA A 181 9.90 -26.97 6.24
CA ALA A 181 8.80 -27.60 6.98
C ALA A 181 8.70 -27.02 8.40
N GLU A 182 9.84 -26.89 9.09
CA GLU A 182 9.90 -26.32 10.44
C GLU A 182 9.40 -24.87 10.47
N VAL A 183 9.87 -24.03 9.54
CA VAL A 183 9.47 -22.62 9.49
C VAL A 183 7.97 -22.49 9.19
N GLN A 184 7.43 -23.30 8.28
CA GLN A 184 6.00 -23.31 7.97
C GLN A 184 5.14 -23.74 9.17
N GLU A 185 5.53 -24.81 9.86
CA GLU A 185 4.80 -25.30 11.04
C GLU A 185 4.79 -24.25 12.16
N ARG A 186 5.95 -23.69 12.47
CA ARG A 186 6.10 -22.68 13.53
C ARG A 186 5.37 -21.38 13.17
N PHE A 187 5.43 -20.94 11.91
CA PHE A 187 4.69 -19.75 11.46
C PHE A 187 3.17 -19.96 11.48
N ALA A 188 2.68 -21.14 11.11
CA ALA A 188 1.26 -21.47 11.18
C ALA A 188 0.75 -21.51 12.64
N ALA A 189 1.51 -22.14 13.55
CA ALA A 189 1.20 -22.15 14.98
C ALA A 189 1.18 -20.72 15.55
N LEU A 190 2.17 -19.91 15.19
CA LEU A 190 2.26 -18.51 15.59
C LEU A 190 1.09 -17.67 15.07
N SER A 191 0.69 -17.86 13.81
CA SER A 191 -0.44 -17.15 13.19
C SER A 191 -1.77 -17.48 13.89
N ARG A 192 -1.96 -18.75 14.27
CA ARG A 192 -3.13 -19.18 15.06
C ARG A 192 -3.14 -18.55 16.45
N LEU A 193 -2.02 -18.59 17.17
CA LEU A 193 -1.93 -17.97 18.51
C LEU A 193 -2.15 -16.46 18.47
N LEU A 194 -1.67 -15.77 17.42
CA LEU A 194 -1.94 -14.35 17.23
C LEU A 194 -3.43 -14.08 17.00
N LEU A 195 -4.08 -14.88 16.15
CA LEU A 195 -5.52 -14.80 15.91
C LEU A 195 -6.32 -15.05 17.20
N ASP A 196 -6.02 -16.13 17.93
CA ASP A 196 -6.67 -16.49 19.19
C ASP A 196 -6.51 -15.38 20.24
N THR A 197 -5.33 -14.74 20.29
CA THR A 197 -5.05 -13.60 21.19
C THR A 197 -5.91 -12.38 20.83
N LEU A 198 -6.07 -12.09 19.53
CA LEU A 198 -6.89 -10.98 19.07
C LEU A 198 -8.39 -11.23 19.32
N GLU A 199 -8.87 -12.46 19.12
CA GLU A 199 -10.26 -12.85 19.40
C GLU A 199 -10.57 -12.88 20.91
N ALA A 200 -9.58 -13.23 21.74
CA ALA A 200 -9.66 -13.17 23.20
C ALA A 200 -9.63 -11.73 23.76
N SER A 201 -9.51 -10.70 22.93
CA SER A 201 -9.45 -9.31 23.40
C SER A 201 -10.72 -8.93 24.18
N GLY A 202 -10.52 -8.49 25.43
CA GLY A 202 -11.61 -8.17 26.35
C GLY A 202 -12.17 -9.36 27.13
N GLN A 203 -11.65 -10.57 26.90
CA GLN A 203 -12.02 -11.78 27.62
C GLN A 203 -11.01 -12.08 28.75
N ALA A 204 -11.43 -12.86 29.75
CA ALA A 204 -10.61 -13.19 30.92
C ALA A 204 -9.31 -13.96 30.57
N ASN A 205 -9.31 -14.73 29.49
CA ASN A 205 -8.16 -15.52 29.04
C ASN A 205 -7.15 -14.74 28.17
N PHE A 206 -7.37 -13.43 27.92
CA PHE A 206 -6.49 -12.62 27.06
C PHE A 206 -5.01 -12.66 27.49
N SER A 207 -4.74 -12.52 28.79
CA SER A 207 -3.35 -12.51 29.30
C SER A 207 -2.63 -13.84 29.06
N ASN A 208 -3.34 -14.96 29.17
CA ASN A 208 -2.78 -16.29 28.91
C ASN A 208 -2.49 -16.49 27.42
N GLN A 209 -3.42 -16.09 26.54
CA GLN A 209 -3.21 -16.17 25.10
C GLN A 209 -2.06 -15.28 24.64
N LEU A 210 -1.99 -14.05 25.17
CA LEU A 210 -0.87 -13.14 24.89
C LEU A 210 0.47 -13.75 25.32
N ALA A 211 0.55 -14.35 26.52
CA ALA A 211 1.78 -14.99 26.99
C ALA A 211 2.21 -16.15 26.07
N ALA A 212 1.25 -17.00 25.66
CA ALA A 212 1.50 -18.11 24.74
C ALA A 212 2.00 -17.61 23.37
N TYR A 213 1.36 -16.57 22.81
CA TYR A 213 1.80 -15.95 21.57
C TYR A 213 3.20 -15.33 21.69
N LEU A 214 3.50 -14.60 22.76
CA LEU A 214 4.82 -13.98 22.97
C LEU A 214 5.95 -15.01 23.17
N GLU A 215 5.65 -16.18 23.74
CA GLU A 215 6.59 -17.31 23.80
C GLU A 215 6.79 -17.93 22.42
N ALA A 216 5.71 -18.27 21.72
CA ALA A 216 5.79 -18.81 20.36
C ALA A 216 6.52 -17.87 19.40
N ARG A 217 6.35 -16.55 19.57
CA ARG A 217 7.03 -15.52 18.78
C ARG A 217 8.55 -15.56 18.96
N ARG A 218 9.01 -15.69 20.20
CA ARG A 218 10.44 -15.84 20.54
C ARG A 218 11.00 -17.16 20.01
N ALA A 219 10.25 -18.25 20.15
CA ALA A 219 10.64 -19.54 19.59
C ALA A 219 10.76 -19.48 18.06
N PHE A 220 9.82 -18.83 17.36
CA PHE A 220 9.89 -18.66 15.91
C PHE A 220 11.12 -17.85 15.48
N GLU A 221 11.44 -16.76 16.18
CA GLU A 221 12.68 -15.99 15.95
C GLU A 221 13.94 -16.86 16.02
N GLN A 222 14.00 -17.78 16.99
CA GLN A 222 15.14 -18.70 17.15
C GLN A 222 15.24 -19.77 16.05
N THR A 223 14.18 -20.02 15.28
CA THR A 223 14.22 -20.94 14.13
C THR A 223 14.78 -20.30 12.85
N LEU A 224 14.91 -18.98 12.83
CA LEU A 224 15.37 -18.23 11.65
C LEU A 224 16.86 -17.91 11.77
N SER A 225 17.54 -17.86 10.63
CA SER A 225 18.87 -17.25 10.59
C SER A 225 18.76 -15.75 10.91
N PRO A 226 19.87 -15.10 11.33
CA PRO A 226 19.84 -13.66 11.60
C PRO A 226 19.39 -12.82 10.40
N ASP A 227 19.75 -13.19 9.17
CA ASP A 227 19.33 -12.49 7.95
C ASP A 227 17.83 -12.69 7.68
N ASP A 228 17.34 -13.93 7.83
CA ASP A 228 15.93 -14.27 7.65
C ASP A 228 15.04 -13.52 8.65
N TYR A 229 15.45 -13.42 9.91
CA TYR A 229 14.71 -12.67 10.92
C TYR A 229 14.70 -11.17 10.61
N ARG A 230 15.83 -10.59 10.18
CA ARG A 230 15.87 -9.17 9.76
C ARG A 230 14.96 -8.92 8.57
N TYR A 231 14.96 -9.81 7.57
CA TYR A 231 14.07 -9.71 6.42
C TYR A 231 12.60 -9.82 6.83
N PHE A 232 12.26 -10.82 7.63
CA PHE A 232 10.92 -11.03 8.16
C PHE A 232 10.41 -9.81 8.93
N SER A 233 11.20 -9.32 9.88
CA SER A 233 10.87 -8.15 10.70
C SER A 233 10.69 -6.90 9.84
N PHE A 234 11.56 -6.70 8.85
CA PHE A 234 11.45 -5.63 7.86
C PHE A 234 10.13 -5.72 7.08
N GLN A 235 9.73 -6.91 6.62
CA GLN A 235 8.48 -7.10 5.88
C GLN A 235 7.23 -6.84 6.74
N LEU A 236 7.24 -7.22 8.01
CA LEU A 236 6.14 -6.88 8.92
C LEU A 236 6.04 -5.38 9.16
N TRP A 237 7.19 -4.72 9.34
CA TRP A 237 7.25 -3.28 9.49
C TRP A 237 6.79 -2.57 8.21
N GLN A 238 7.27 -2.98 7.04
CA GLN A 238 7.00 -2.33 5.75
C GLN A 238 5.57 -2.60 5.29
N GLU A 239 5.24 -3.86 4.99
CA GLU A 239 4.01 -4.27 4.32
C GLU A 239 2.89 -4.59 5.31
N GLY A 240 3.25 -5.19 6.45
CA GLY A 240 2.29 -5.53 7.49
C GLY A 240 1.64 -4.29 8.10
N ILE A 241 2.44 -3.28 8.45
CA ILE A 241 1.89 -2.03 8.98
C ILE A 241 1.19 -1.19 7.91
N ALA A 242 1.56 -1.32 6.63
CA ALA A 242 0.77 -0.73 5.54
C ALA A 242 -0.63 -1.35 5.46
N ARG A 243 -0.76 -2.69 5.58
CA ARG A 243 -2.06 -3.37 5.68
C ARG A 243 -2.84 -3.01 6.96
N TYR A 244 -2.17 -2.83 8.10
CA TYR A 244 -2.82 -2.27 9.31
C TYR A 244 -3.35 -0.85 9.04
N THR A 245 -2.58 -0.05 8.31
CA THR A 245 -2.95 1.33 7.96
C THR A 245 -4.19 1.39 7.08
N GLU A 246 -4.35 0.47 6.11
CA GLU A 246 -5.61 0.30 5.34
C GLU A 246 -6.82 0.18 6.28
N TYR A 247 -6.74 -0.71 7.26
CA TYR A 247 -7.83 -0.92 8.21
C TYR A 247 -8.08 0.33 9.07
N LYS A 248 -7.03 0.93 9.63
CA LYS A 248 -7.17 2.09 10.52
C LYS A 248 -7.71 3.31 9.82
N ILE A 249 -7.27 3.59 8.60
CA ILE A 249 -7.77 4.75 7.85
C ILE A 249 -9.22 4.54 7.42
N ALA A 250 -9.61 3.33 6.99
CA ALA A 250 -11.00 3.01 6.67
C ALA A 250 -11.91 3.08 7.92
N GLN A 251 -11.45 2.56 9.06
CA GLN A 251 -12.15 2.63 10.34
C GLN A 251 -12.32 4.09 10.80
N LEU A 252 -11.28 4.91 10.67
CA LEU A 252 -11.36 6.32 11.04
C LEU A 252 -12.29 7.08 10.10
N ALA A 253 -12.22 6.81 8.80
CA ALA A 253 -13.08 7.42 7.80
C ALA A 253 -14.55 7.04 8.04
N SER A 254 -14.85 5.80 8.41
CA SER A 254 -16.23 5.39 8.70
C SER A 254 -16.83 6.15 9.89
N ALA A 255 -16.01 6.46 10.90
CA ALA A 255 -16.47 7.11 12.12
C ALA A 255 -16.50 8.65 12.02
N GLN A 256 -15.58 9.26 11.26
CA GLN A 256 -15.26 10.68 11.43
C GLN A 256 -15.13 11.46 10.12
N TYR A 257 -15.47 10.84 9.00
CA TYR A 257 -15.33 11.45 7.70
C TYR A 257 -16.61 11.31 6.88
N LYS A 258 -17.01 12.41 6.25
CA LYS A 258 -18.12 12.43 5.32
C LYS A 258 -17.57 12.38 3.90
N PRO A 259 -17.82 11.30 3.12
CA PRO A 259 -17.28 11.21 1.77
C PRO A 259 -17.79 12.33 0.85
N ALA A 260 -17.08 12.68 -0.22
CA ALA A 260 -17.54 13.73 -1.12
C ALA A 260 -18.84 13.31 -1.82
N ALA A 261 -19.76 14.25 -2.07
CA ALA A 261 -21.05 13.93 -2.71
C ALA A 261 -20.87 13.25 -4.07
N LYS A 262 -19.88 13.70 -4.86
CA LYS A 262 -19.54 13.09 -6.16
C LYS A 262 -18.97 11.68 -6.02
N PHE A 263 -18.23 11.39 -4.95
CA PHE A 263 -17.69 10.06 -4.68
C PHE A 263 -18.79 9.09 -4.26
N ARG A 264 -19.70 9.51 -3.38
CA ARG A 264 -20.88 8.72 -3.00
C ARG A 264 -21.83 8.42 -4.16
N ALA A 265 -21.79 9.23 -5.22
CA ALA A 265 -22.63 9.07 -6.40
C ALA A 265 -22.01 8.14 -7.46
N LEU A 266 -20.82 7.59 -7.22
CA LEU A 266 -20.26 6.55 -8.09
C LEU A 266 -21.05 5.24 -7.90
N GLU A 267 -21.30 4.53 -8.98
CA GLU A 267 -22.13 3.30 -9.00
C GLU A 267 -21.56 2.20 -8.10
N ASP A 268 -20.22 2.11 -8.04
CA ASP A 268 -19.47 1.11 -7.29
C ASP A 268 -19.04 1.60 -5.89
N PHE A 269 -19.63 2.70 -5.40
CA PHE A 269 -19.34 3.22 -4.07
C PHE A 269 -19.86 2.28 -2.98
N THR A 270 -19.00 1.95 -2.02
CA THR A 270 -19.36 1.27 -0.77
C THR A 270 -18.96 2.10 0.45
N LEU A 271 -19.59 1.87 1.59
CA LEU A 271 -19.26 2.60 2.81
C LEU A 271 -17.86 2.25 3.32
N PHE A 272 -17.14 3.24 3.88
CA PHE A 272 -15.84 2.99 4.51
C PHE A 272 -15.93 1.99 5.68
N GLU A 273 -17.08 1.88 6.34
CA GLU A 273 -17.33 0.86 7.35
C GLU A 273 -17.24 -0.56 6.76
N GLN A 274 -17.81 -0.77 5.58
CA GLN A 274 -17.75 -2.06 4.88
C GLN A 274 -16.31 -2.36 4.46
N ALA A 275 -15.57 -1.36 3.96
CA ALA A 275 -14.15 -1.53 3.63
C ALA A 275 -13.28 -1.87 4.86
N ALA A 276 -13.53 -1.22 6.00
CA ALA A 276 -12.84 -1.50 7.26
C ALA A 276 -13.16 -2.92 7.76
N ARG A 277 -14.43 -3.32 7.73
CA ARG A 277 -14.89 -4.66 8.10
C ARG A 277 -14.24 -5.73 7.22
N ALA A 278 -14.35 -5.58 5.90
CA ALA A 278 -13.79 -6.52 4.93
C ALA A 278 -12.25 -6.63 5.06
N THR A 279 -11.56 -5.53 5.34
CA THR A 279 -10.11 -5.55 5.55
C THR A 279 -9.75 -6.31 6.83
N ARG A 280 -10.48 -6.09 7.92
CA ARG A 280 -10.27 -6.82 9.18
C ARG A 280 -10.55 -8.31 9.02
N GLU A 281 -11.69 -8.67 8.44
CA GLU A 281 -12.08 -10.06 8.17
C GLU A 281 -11.02 -10.75 7.31
N ARG A 282 -10.58 -10.11 6.23
CA ARG A 282 -9.50 -10.62 5.39
C ARG A 282 -8.19 -10.83 6.15
N ILE A 283 -7.79 -9.94 7.06
CA ILE A 283 -6.59 -10.15 7.89
C ILE A 283 -6.75 -11.45 8.71
N TYR A 284 -7.90 -11.65 9.35
CA TYR A 284 -8.17 -12.79 10.22
C TYR A 284 -8.26 -14.09 9.42
N ASP A 285 -8.96 -14.07 8.29
CA ASP A 285 -9.07 -15.22 7.40
C ASP A 285 -7.72 -15.60 6.80
N GLN A 286 -6.88 -14.62 6.45
CA GLN A 286 -5.54 -14.90 5.94
C GLN A 286 -4.63 -15.47 7.03
N LEU A 287 -4.68 -15.00 8.27
CA LEU A 287 -3.97 -15.65 9.40
C LEU A 287 -4.40 -17.11 9.58
N ARG A 288 -5.68 -17.40 9.35
CA ARG A 288 -6.26 -18.74 9.52
C ARG A 288 -5.89 -19.70 8.38
N THR A 289 -5.81 -19.19 7.15
CA THR A 289 -5.82 -20.03 5.94
C THR A 289 -4.56 -19.95 5.08
N MET A 290 -3.79 -18.85 5.12
CA MET A 290 -2.62 -18.71 4.28
C MET A 290 -1.50 -19.65 4.73
N LYS A 291 -0.95 -20.40 3.77
CA LYS A 291 0.23 -21.23 3.95
C LYS A 291 1.46 -20.46 3.49
N LEU A 292 2.46 -20.38 4.36
CA LEU A 292 3.69 -19.61 4.09
C LEU A 292 4.40 -20.06 2.80
N GLY A 293 4.46 -21.37 2.52
CA GLY A 293 5.09 -21.90 1.31
C GLY A 293 4.41 -21.49 0.00
N ASP A 294 3.08 -21.29 0.03
CA ASP A 294 2.28 -20.93 -1.15
C ASP A 294 2.20 -19.41 -1.34
N ALA A 295 1.96 -18.69 -0.24
CA ALA A 295 1.78 -17.24 -0.26
C ALA A 295 3.12 -16.46 -0.30
N GLY A 296 4.22 -17.12 0.08
CA GLY A 296 5.53 -16.49 0.19
C GLY A 296 5.48 -15.23 1.06
N ARG A 297 6.12 -14.15 0.58
CA ARG A 297 6.17 -12.85 1.26
C ARG A 297 4.80 -12.29 1.62
N THR A 298 3.77 -12.57 0.82
CA THR A 298 2.43 -11.99 1.06
C THR A 298 1.77 -12.50 2.34
N ALA A 299 2.22 -13.64 2.89
CA ALA A 299 1.79 -14.13 4.20
C ALA A 299 2.17 -13.17 5.35
N PHE A 300 3.19 -12.34 5.15
CA PHE A 300 3.67 -11.38 6.17
C PHE A 300 2.75 -10.16 6.32
N TYR A 301 1.93 -9.86 5.32
CA TYR A 301 1.05 -8.70 5.29
C TYR A 301 -0.07 -8.80 6.34
N PRO A 302 -0.92 -9.85 6.34
CA PRO A 302 -1.93 -10.02 7.38
C PRO A 302 -1.29 -10.23 8.75
N PHE A 303 -0.13 -10.90 8.80
CA PHE A 303 0.57 -11.16 10.05
C PHE A 303 1.04 -9.87 10.73
N GLY A 304 1.77 -9.02 10.02
CA GLY A 304 2.24 -7.75 10.59
C GLY A 304 1.08 -6.78 10.86
N ALA A 305 0.02 -6.83 10.05
CA ALA A 305 -1.18 -6.04 10.33
C ALA A 305 -1.85 -6.44 11.65
N ALA A 306 -1.95 -7.74 11.90
CA ALA A 306 -2.47 -8.30 13.14
C ALA A 306 -1.58 -7.99 14.35
N GLU A 307 -0.25 -7.98 14.20
CA GLU A 307 0.63 -7.47 15.26
C GLU A 307 0.37 -5.99 15.56
N GLY A 308 0.12 -5.16 14.54
CA GLY A 308 -0.30 -3.76 14.72
C GLY A 308 -1.61 -3.62 15.51
N LEU A 309 -2.60 -4.49 15.24
CA LEU A 309 -3.86 -4.54 16.00
C LEU A 309 -3.63 -4.97 17.46
N LEU A 310 -2.75 -5.94 17.69
CA LEU A 310 -2.40 -6.38 19.03
C LEU A 310 -1.67 -5.27 19.81
N LEU A 311 -0.75 -4.55 19.14
CA LEU A 311 -0.02 -3.43 19.72
C LEU A 311 -0.93 -2.26 20.11
N ASP A 312 -2.00 -1.97 19.36
CA ASP A 312 -3.02 -1.00 19.79
C ASP A 312 -3.60 -1.33 21.17
N ARG A 313 -3.66 -2.62 21.53
CA ARG A 313 -4.19 -3.08 22.82
C ARG A 313 -3.16 -3.08 23.94
N ILE A 314 -1.96 -3.59 23.67
CA ILE A 314 -0.95 -3.88 24.71
C ILE A 314 0.10 -2.78 24.84
N ASN A 315 0.26 -1.93 23.83
CA ASN A 315 1.17 -0.80 23.81
C ASN A 315 0.54 0.39 23.06
N PRO A 316 -0.52 1.06 23.57
CA PRO A 316 -1.30 2.01 22.78
C PRO A 316 -0.51 3.19 22.17
N ARG A 317 0.70 3.47 22.67
CA ARG A 317 1.61 4.53 22.20
C ARG A 317 2.69 4.04 21.23
N TRP A 318 2.67 2.77 20.81
CA TRP A 318 3.68 2.18 19.93
C TRP A 318 3.90 2.97 18.64
N ARG A 319 2.82 3.52 18.06
CA ARG A 319 2.86 4.33 16.83
C ARG A 319 3.73 5.58 16.95
N GLU A 320 3.90 6.14 18.14
CA GLU A 320 4.78 7.29 18.37
C GLU A 320 6.27 6.95 18.14
N ARG A 321 6.62 5.68 18.29
CA ARG A 321 7.99 5.16 18.13
C ARG A 321 8.22 4.47 16.79
N TYR A 322 7.18 4.21 16.00
CA TYR A 322 7.23 3.43 14.76
C TYR A 322 8.32 3.87 13.75
N PHE A 323 8.47 5.18 13.55
CA PHE A 323 9.50 5.74 12.65
C PHE A 323 10.86 5.99 13.33
N VAL A 324 10.93 5.83 14.65
CA VAL A 324 12.17 5.94 15.45
C VAL A 324 12.82 4.55 15.58
N GLU A 325 12.05 3.54 15.95
CA GLU A 325 12.48 2.15 16.09
C GLU A 325 12.04 1.34 14.85
N LYS A 326 12.71 1.61 13.72
CA LYS A 326 12.34 1.01 12.43
C LYS A 326 12.60 -0.50 12.38
N PHE A 327 11.88 -1.15 11.47
CA PHE A 327 12.11 -2.52 10.96
C PHE A 327 11.90 -3.70 11.91
N ASP A 328 11.53 -3.50 13.18
CA ASP A 328 11.26 -4.61 14.11
C ASP A 328 10.11 -4.26 15.07
N LEU A 329 8.93 -4.84 14.82
CA LEU A 329 7.76 -4.70 15.69
C LEU A 329 7.93 -5.41 17.05
N GLY A 330 8.81 -6.40 17.12
CA GLY A 330 9.14 -7.15 18.33
C GLY A 330 9.66 -6.26 19.46
N ARG A 331 10.27 -5.12 19.15
CA ARG A 331 10.69 -4.11 20.14
C ARG A 331 9.50 -3.59 20.94
N TYR A 332 8.39 -3.29 20.26
CA TYR A 332 7.17 -2.80 20.90
C TYR A 332 6.45 -3.88 21.72
N LEU A 333 6.48 -5.13 21.25
CA LEU A 333 5.93 -6.29 21.96
C LEU A 333 6.71 -6.56 23.26
N ARG A 334 8.06 -6.52 23.20
CA ARG A 334 8.94 -6.70 24.37
C ARG A 334 8.74 -5.57 25.39
N ALA A 335 8.69 -4.32 24.94
CA ALA A 335 8.46 -3.17 25.82
C ALA A 335 7.13 -3.25 26.59
N ALA A 336 6.05 -3.71 25.92
CA ALA A 336 4.78 -3.98 26.58
C ALA A 336 4.87 -5.08 27.64
N ASN A 337 5.53 -6.19 27.31
CA ASN A 337 5.65 -7.33 28.23
C ASN A 337 6.45 -6.96 29.49
N SER A 338 7.57 -6.25 29.36
CA SER A 338 8.37 -5.79 30.51
C SER A 338 7.58 -4.83 31.41
N SER A 339 6.81 -3.91 30.81
CA SER A 339 5.97 -2.95 31.53
C SER A 339 4.81 -3.61 32.29
N ARG A 340 4.38 -4.80 31.88
CA ARG A 340 3.35 -5.60 32.57
C ARG A 340 3.96 -6.43 33.70
N ARG A 341 5.10 -7.08 33.47
CA ARG A 341 5.82 -7.85 34.52
C ARG A 341 6.26 -6.97 35.69
N GLY A 342 6.66 -5.72 35.43
CA GLY A 342 7.00 -4.76 36.49
C GLY A 342 5.81 -4.21 37.28
N ARG A 343 4.57 -4.48 36.83
CA ARG A 343 3.33 -4.00 37.49
C ARG A 343 2.61 -5.06 38.33
N GLY A 344 3.14 -6.28 38.42
CA GLY A 344 2.60 -7.32 39.30
C GLY A 344 1.10 -7.55 39.08
N GLU A 345 0.72 -7.98 37.88
CA GLU A 345 -0.53 -8.72 37.63
C GLU A 345 -0.24 -10.22 37.67
#